data_AF-A0A7C6XX64-F1
#
_entry.id   AF-A0A7C6XX64-F1
#
_cell.length_a   1.000
_cell.length_b   1.000
_cell.length_c   1.000
_cell.angle_alpha   90.00
_cell.angle_beta   90.00
_cell.angle_gamma   90.00
#
_symmetry.space_group_name_H-M   'P 1'
#
loop_
_entity.id
_entity.type
_entity.pdbx_description
1 polymer ?
#
loop_
_entity_poly.entity_id
_entity_poly.type
_entity_poly.pdbx_seq_one_letter_code
_entity_poly.pdbx_strand_id
1 'polypeptide(L)'
;CDKISVWDYTTNYNGYFAPYPNIGILLQNVRYFADSNVIHLFEEDTPGTHTGDLAPLRAYLLSRAMWNPYMSDEEYDGHIRDFLEGYFGAGWKNVYRYIQILLETTAEKHIGCFDHVDTMLAEGFDDKAALRLQPYQEILESHYLTDFLVRLDEVQALWDAVEAKASTPEERERIIRARMSLDYLDLFCQPHIKEKMTETEKKAHEEAFAGFLERKERFKQHVNLYTATTGY
;
A
#
# COMPACT_ATOMS: atom_id res chain seq x y z
N CYS A 1 -28.13 -24.81 -4.74
CA CYS A 1 -27.05 -24.61 -3.75
C CYS A 1 -27.07 -23.12 -3.49
N ASP A 2 -27.64 -22.69 -2.37
CA ASP A 2 -28.21 -21.34 -2.24
C ASP A 2 -27.42 -20.50 -1.22
N LYS A 3 -26.17 -20.90 -0.96
CA LYS A 3 -25.29 -20.30 0.03
C LYS A 3 -23.92 -20.07 -0.60
N ILE A 4 -23.69 -18.86 -1.09
CA ILE A 4 -22.42 -18.45 -1.66
C ILE A 4 -21.60 -17.81 -0.54
N SER A 5 -20.38 -18.30 -0.36
CA SER A 5 -19.37 -17.65 0.49
C SER A 5 -18.25 -17.17 -0.44
N VAL A 6 -17.82 -15.93 -0.26
CA VAL A 6 -16.74 -15.31 -1.03
C VAL A 6 -15.56 -15.08 -0.11
N TRP A 7 -14.39 -15.43 -0.62
CA TRP A 7 -13.10 -14.99 -0.11
C TRP A 7 -12.49 -14.10 -1.20
N ASP A 8 -12.35 -12.81 -0.90
CA ASP A 8 -11.77 -11.80 -1.79
C ASP A 8 -10.50 -11.20 -1.15
N TYR A 9 -9.70 -10.51 -1.96
CA TYR A 9 -8.34 -10.09 -1.64
C TYR A 9 -8.15 -8.60 -1.82
N THR A 10 -7.63 -7.94 -0.78
CA THR A 10 -7.54 -6.47 -0.71
C THR A 10 -6.11 -5.95 -0.71
N THR A 11 -5.15 -6.83 -1.03
CA THR A 11 -3.72 -6.56 -1.10
C THR A 11 -3.06 -7.29 -2.28
N ASN A 12 -1.78 -6.99 -2.52
CA ASN A 12 -0.90 -7.79 -3.36
C ASN A 12 0.05 -8.64 -2.50
N TYR A 13 -0.10 -9.97 -2.54
CA TYR A 13 0.70 -10.92 -1.78
C TYR A 13 2.18 -10.93 -2.16
N ASN A 14 2.55 -10.44 -3.34
CA ASN A 14 3.94 -10.29 -3.75
C ASN A 14 4.60 -9.00 -3.23
N GLY A 15 3.82 -8.03 -2.75
CA GLY A 15 4.36 -6.78 -2.21
C GLY A 15 3.35 -6.01 -1.37
N TYR A 16 3.35 -6.27 -0.06
CA TYR A 16 2.49 -5.61 0.93
C TYR A 16 2.77 -4.12 1.09
N PHE A 17 3.98 -3.68 0.72
CA PHE A 17 4.36 -2.27 0.77
C PHE A 17 3.87 -1.46 -0.42
N ALA A 18 3.72 -2.08 -1.59
CA ALA A 18 3.31 -1.36 -2.79
C ALA A 18 1.88 -0.81 -2.61
N PRO A 19 1.62 0.47 -2.96
CA PRO A 19 0.27 1.01 -2.93
C PRO A 19 -0.71 0.18 -3.76
N TYR A 20 -1.84 -0.19 -3.16
CA TYR A 20 -2.84 -1.06 -3.81
C TYR A 20 -4.12 -0.27 -4.11
N PRO A 21 -4.40 0.15 -5.35
CA PRO A 21 -5.39 1.19 -5.65
C PRO A 21 -6.85 0.73 -5.65
N ASN A 22 -7.29 -0.02 -4.62
CA ASN A 22 -8.63 -0.59 -4.55
C ASN A 22 -9.62 0.20 -3.67
N ILE A 23 -9.19 1.24 -2.95
CA ILE A 23 -10.06 2.00 -2.03
C ILE A 23 -11.33 2.52 -2.74
N GLY A 24 -11.23 2.95 -3.99
CA GLY A 24 -12.37 3.46 -4.76
C GLY A 24 -13.43 2.41 -5.15
N ILE A 25 -13.07 1.11 -5.15
CA ILE A 25 -13.95 0.05 -5.66
C ILE A 25 -14.55 -0.85 -4.57
N LEU A 26 -14.10 -0.75 -3.32
CA LEU A 26 -14.53 -1.64 -2.25
C LEU A 26 -16.06 -1.64 -2.06
N LEU A 27 -16.69 -0.47 -2.09
CA LEU A 27 -18.14 -0.37 -1.96
C LEU A 27 -18.88 -1.08 -3.11
N GLN A 28 -18.39 -0.89 -4.34
CA GLN A 28 -19.01 -1.49 -5.53
C GLN A 28 -18.88 -3.02 -5.50
N ASN A 29 -17.72 -3.54 -5.10
CA ASN A 29 -17.52 -4.98 -4.92
C ASN A 29 -18.45 -5.56 -3.86
N VAL A 30 -18.52 -4.94 -2.68
CA VAL A 30 -19.39 -5.41 -1.59
C VAL A 30 -20.87 -5.35 -1.99
N ARG A 31 -21.30 -4.31 -2.73
CA ARG A 31 -22.65 -4.22 -3.30
C ARG A 31 -22.93 -5.35 -4.29
N TYR A 32 -21.99 -5.62 -5.20
CA TYR A 32 -22.10 -6.73 -6.14
C TYR A 32 -22.26 -8.09 -5.43
N PHE A 33 -21.52 -8.31 -4.34
CA PHE A 33 -21.67 -9.53 -3.54
C PHE A 33 -23.03 -9.61 -2.85
N ALA A 34 -23.54 -8.48 -2.32
CA ALA A 34 -24.88 -8.41 -1.75
C ALA A 34 -25.97 -8.73 -2.79
N ASP A 35 -25.88 -8.14 -3.99
CA ASP A 35 -26.80 -8.40 -5.11
C ASP A 35 -26.73 -9.86 -5.60
N SER A 36 -25.58 -10.51 -5.42
CA SER A 36 -25.31 -11.90 -5.81
C SER A 36 -25.76 -12.94 -4.78
N ASN A 37 -26.47 -12.54 -3.71
CA ASN A 37 -26.88 -13.43 -2.60
C ASN A 37 -25.70 -14.10 -1.86
N VAL A 38 -24.55 -13.42 -1.79
CA VAL A 38 -23.44 -13.85 -0.93
C VAL A 38 -23.85 -13.71 0.53
N ILE A 39 -23.68 -14.79 1.30
CA ILE A 39 -24.07 -14.81 2.72
C ILE A 39 -22.88 -14.69 3.67
N HIS A 40 -21.66 -14.96 3.18
CA HIS A 40 -20.41 -14.75 3.91
C HIS A 40 -19.40 -14.09 2.97
N LEU A 41 -18.85 -12.97 3.40
CA LEU A 41 -17.76 -12.28 2.72
C LEU A 41 -16.57 -12.22 3.67
N PHE A 42 -15.45 -12.75 3.22
CA PHE A 42 -14.16 -12.66 3.90
C PHE A 42 -13.19 -11.90 3.00
N GLU A 43 -12.78 -10.73 3.43
CA GLU A 43 -11.82 -9.87 2.73
C GLU A 43 -10.47 -10.01 3.42
N GLU A 44 -9.55 -10.67 2.76
CA GLU A 44 -8.20 -10.84 3.28
C GLU A 44 -7.31 -9.68 2.82
N ASP A 45 -6.59 -9.10 3.78
CA ASP A 45 -5.58 -8.06 3.53
C ASP A 45 -4.18 -8.69 3.59
N THR A 46 -3.27 -8.18 4.42
CA THR A 46 -1.88 -8.65 4.51
C THR A 46 -1.69 -9.71 5.62
N PRO A 47 -1.91 -11.01 5.39
CA PRO A 47 -1.74 -12.03 6.42
C PRO A 47 -0.30 -12.08 6.94
N GLY A 48 -0.20 -12.35 8.25
CA GLY A 48 1.04 -12.44 8.99
C GLY A 48 1.70 -11.10 9.32
N THR A 49 1.20 -9.98 8.81
CA THR A 49 1.57 -8.65 9.28
C THR A 49 0.33 -7.83 9.65
N HIS A 50 0.48 -6.86 10.56
CA HIS A 50 -0.64 -6.01 10.98
C HIS A 50 -0.81 -4.77 10.11
N THR A 51 -0.12 -4.72 8.97
CA THR A 51 0.10 -3.49 8.21
C THR A 51 0.40 -3.77 6.73
N GLY A 52 -0.19 -2.98 5.86
CA GLY A 52 0.20 -2.77 4.46
C GLY A 52 -0.04 -1.30 4.10
N ASP A 53 0.03 -0.93 2.82
CA ASP A 53 -0.44 0.37 2.35
C ASP A 53 -1.85 0.61 2.89
N LEU A 54 -2.07 1.64 3.71
CA LEU A 54 -3.38 2.04 4.28
C LEU A 54 -4.30 0.90 4.79
N ALA A 55 -3.75 -0.22 5.27
CA ALA A 55 -4.51 -1.40 5.74
C ALA A 55 -5.61 -1.06 6.77
N PRO A 56 -5.37 -0.24 7.81
CA PRO A 56 -6.41 0.16 8.76
C PRO A 56 -7.61 0.88 8.13
N LEU A 57 -7.37 1.68 7.09
CA LEU A 57 -8.44 2.36 6.36
C LEU A 57 -9.29 1.36 5.57
N ARG A 58 -8.67 0.38 4.89
CA ARG A 58 -9.41 -0.67 4.17
C ARG A 58 -10.29 -1.49 5.11
N ALA A 59 -9.72 -1.94 6.23
CA ALA A 59 -10.48 -2.67 7.24
C ALA A 59 -11.69 -1.87 7.75
N TYR A 60 -11.50 -0.55 7.99
CA TYR A 60 -12.60 0.33 8.35
C TYR A 60 -13.65 0.42 7.25
N LEU A 61 -13.27 0.75 6.02
CA LEU A 61 -14.21 0.94 4.91
C LEU A 61 -14.98 -0.33 4.55
N LEU A 62 -14.31 -1.48 4.59
CA LEU A 62 -14.95 -2.79 4.41
C LEU A 62 -15.98 -3.05 5.49
N SER A 63 -15.67 -2.74 6.77
CA SER A 63 -16.66 -2.88 7.84
C SER A 63 -17.90 -1.99 7.62
N ARG A 64 -17.71 -0.77 7.10
CA ARG A 64 -18.81 0.15 6.75
C ARG A 64 -19.61 -0.37 5.56
N ALA A 65 -18.94 -0.82 4.50
CA ALA A 65 -19.57 -1.32 3.28
C ALA A 65 -20.33 -2.63 3.53
N MET A 66 -19.78 -3.56 4.33
CA MET A 66 -20.48 -4.80 4.70
C MET A 66 -21.71 -4.53 5.58
N TRP A 67 -21.69 -3.47 6.37
CA TRP A 67 -22.85 -3.04 7.17
C TRP A 67 -23.94 -2.41 6.30
N ASN A 68 -23.57 -1.56 5.34
CA ASN A 68 -24.50 -0.91 4.42
C ASN A 68 -23.96 -0.89 2.97
N PRO A 69 -24.16 -1.95 2.18
CA PRO A 69 -23.66 -2.03 0.80
C PRO A 69 -24.33 -1.04 -0.16
N TYR A 70 -25.47 -0.46 0.23
CA TYR A 70 -26.25 0.46 -0.60
C TYR A 70 -26.09 1.93 -0.18
N MET A 71 -25.08 2.24 0.63
CA MET A 71 -24.72 3.64 0.91
C MET A 71 -24.37 4.39 -0.38
N SER A 72 -24.62 5.70 -0.39
CA SER A 72 -24.22 6.57 -1.50
C SER A 72 -22.70 6.72 -1.57
N ASP A 73 -22.18 7.08 -2.74
CA ASP A 73 -20.74 7.34 -2.92
C ASP A 73 -20.30 8.54 -2.05
N GLU A 74 -21.20 9.52 -1.82
CA GLU A 74 -20.96 10.64 -0.92
C GLU A 74 -20.84 10.21 0.56
N GLU A 75 -21.68 9.26 0.99
CA GLU A 75 -21.60 8.68 2.35
C GLU A 75 -20.31 7.89 2.53
N TYR A 76 -19.92 7.11 1.52
CA TYR A 76 -18.69 6.34 1.50
C TYR A 76 -17.44 7.24 1.56
N ASP A 77 -17.39 8.29 0.75
CA ASP A 77 -16.32 9.28 0.79
C ASP A 77 -16.30 10.03 2.14
N GLY A 78 -17.47 10.26 2.74
CA GLY A 78 -17.59 10.74 4.12
C GLY A 78 -16.87 9.84 5.13
N HIS A 79 -16.99 8.52 5.01
CA HIS A 79 -16.27 7.55 5.85
C HIS A 79 -14.75 7.59 5.63
N ILE A 80 -14.29 7.76 4.38
CA ILE A 80 -12.86 7.95 4.11
C ILE A 80 -12.35 9.17 4.87
N ARG A 81 -13.01 10.32 4.73
CA ARG A 81 -12.58 11.57 5.36
C ARG A 81 -12.61 11.49 6.89
N ASP A 82 -13.69 10.93 7.46
CA ASP A 82 -13.85 10.72 8.90
C ASP A 82 -12.72 9.86 9.49
N PHE A 83 -12.40 8.73 8.84
CA PHE A 83 -11.29 7.89 9.26
C PHE A 83 -9.97 8.64 9.19
N LEU A 84 -9.70 9.32 8.07
CA LEU A 84 -8.42 10.00 7.88
C LEU A 84 -8.25 11.12 8.92
N GLU A 85 -9.29 11.88 9.22
CA GLU A 85 -9.26 12.93 10.24
C GLU A 85 -8.99 12.35 11.63
N GLY A 86 -9.67 11.26 12.01
CA GLY A 86 -9.44 10.61 13.30
C GLY A 86 -8.09 9.89 13.42
N TYR A 87 -7.58 9.34 12.31
CA TYR A 87 -6.39 8.50 12.30
C TYR A 87 -5.08 9.28 12.08
N PHE A 88 -5.09 10.28 11.19
CA PHE A 88 -3.94 11.09 10.79
C PHE A 88 -4.00 12.55 11.26
N GLY A 89 -5.02 12.90 12.05
CA GLY A 89 -5.12 14.20 12.70
C GLY A 89 -5.11 15.37 11.72
N ALA A 90 -4.45 16.47 12.08
CA ALA A 90 -4.45 17.70 11.29
C ALA A 90 -3.83 17.55 9.87
N GLY A 91 -3.10 16.47 9.63
CA GLY A 91 -2.53 16.12 8.32
C GLY A 91 -3.51 15.46 7.35
N TRP A 92 -4.69 15.05 7.79
CA TRP A 92 -5.57 14.14 7.04
C TRP A 92 -5.86 14.52 5.59
N LYS A 93 -6.03 15.82 5.29
CA LYS A 93 -6.33 16.30 3.93
C LYS A 93 -5.23 15.99 2.93
N ASN A 94 -3.98 15.94 3.38
CA ASN A 94 -2.84 15.57 2.54
C ASN A 94 -2.84 14.07 2.25
N VAL A 95 -3.22 13.22 3.23
CA VAL A 95 -3.41 11.78 3.00
C VAL A 95 -4.57 11.53 2.05
N TYR A 96 -5.66 12.30 2.18
CA TYR A 96 -6.79 12.23 1.24
C TYR A 96 -6.34 12.61 -0.18
N ARG A 97 -5.53 13.66 -0.34
CA ARG A 97 -4.98 14.04 -1.65
C ARG A 97 -4.06 12.95 -2.22
N TYR A 98 -3.26 12.28 -1.39
CA TYR A 98 -2.48 11.11 -1.82
C TYR A 98 -3.38 10.01 -2.41
N ILE A 99 -4.46 9.64 -1.71
CA ILE A 99 -5.41 8.63 -2.20
C ILE A 99 -6.02 9.05 -3.54
N GLN A 100 -6.38 10.33 -3.70
CA GLN A 100 -6.89 10.84 -4.98
C GLN A 100 -5.86 10.72 -6.10
N ILE A 101 -4.61 11.09 -5.86
CA ILE A 101 -3.53 10.94 -6.85
C ILE A 101 -3.33 9.48 -7.22
N LEU A 102 -3.32 8.58 -6.24
CA LEU A 102 -3.21 7.14 -6.47
C LEU A 102 -4.34 6.66 -7.40
N LEU A 103 -5.60 6.95 -7.05
CA LEU A 103 -6.76 6.52 -7.87
C LEU A 103 -6.77 7.18 -9.26
N GLU A 104 -6.43 8.48 -9.37
CA GLU A 104 -6.34 9.22 -10.63
C GLU A 104 -5.30 8.58 -11.58
N THR A 105 -4.14 8.21 -11.06
CA THR A 105 -3.02 7.69 -11.87
C THR A 105 -3.13 6.20 -12.18
N THR A 106 -3.98 5.45 -11.46
CA THR A 106 -4.18 4.02 -11.67
C THR A 106 -5.56 3.65 -12.24
N ALA A 107 -6.41 4.62 -12.58
CA ALA A 107 -7.80 4.39 -12.98
C ALA A 107 -7.99 3.35 -14.11
N GLU A 108 -7.06 3.33 -15.07
CA GLU A 108 -7.09 2.44 -16.25
C GLU A 108 -6.07 1.29 -16.14
N LYS A 109 -5.55 1.02 -14.93
CA LYS A 109 -4.56 -0.03 -14.68
C LYS A 109 -5.22 -1.15 -13.89
N HIS A 110 -4.94 -2.39 -14.29
CA HIS A 110 -5.35 -3.56 -13.54
C HIS A 110 -4.16 -4.10 -12.74
N ILE A 111 -4.42 -4.54 -11.52
CA ILE A 111 -3.49 -5.29 -10.69
C ILE A 111 -4.23 -6.44 -9.99
N GLY A 112 -3.68 -7.64 -10.11
CA GLY A 112 -4.09 -8.83 -9.36
C GLY A 112 -3.35 -8.99 -8.03
N CYS A 113 -3.87 -9.83 -7.15
CA CYS A 113 -3.30 -10.08 -5.82
C CYS A 113 -1.98 -10.88 -5.82
N PHE A 114 -1.51 -11.34 -6.98
CA PHE A 114 -0.21 -12.00 -7.17
C PHE A 114 0.58 -11.41 -8.34
N ASP A 115 0.25 -10.19 -8.77
CA ASP A 115 1.01 -9.53 -9.83
C ASP A 115 2.37 -9.08 -9.30
N HIS A 116 3.31 -8.94 -10.22
CA HIS A 116 4.65 -8.45 -9.91
C HIS A 116 4.62 -6.93 -9.73
N VAL A 117 5.30 -6.46 -8.69
CA VAL A 117 5.31 -5.05 -8.25
C VAL A 117 6.68 -4.40 -8.44
N ASP A 118 7.75 -5.17 -8.64
CA ASP A 118 9.12 -4.68 -8.86
C ASP A 118 9.99 -5.80 -9.50
N THR A 119 11.30 -5.58 -9.67
CA THR A 119 12.22 -6.64 -10.11
C THR A 119 12.68 -7.57 -9.00
N MET A 120 11.93 -7.70 -7.90
CA MET A 120 12.16 -8.84 -7.01
C MET A 120 12.24 -10.14 -7.83
N LEU A 121 11.58 -10.21 -9.00
CA LEU A 121 11.58 -11.36 -9.91
C LEU A 121 12.30 -11.12 -11.25
N ALA A 122 13.39 -10.34 -11.32
CA ALA A 122 14.18 -10.25 -12.56
C ALA A 122 14.52 -11.65 -13.12
N GLU A 123 14.44 -11.85 -14.45
CA GLU A 123 14.72 -13.15 -15.07
C GLU A 123 16.06 -13.73 -14.59
N GLY A 124 16.00 -14.89 -13.93
CA GLY A 124 17.18 -15.58 -13.37
C GLY A 124 17.41 -15.36 -11.86
N PHE A 125 16.60 -14.56 -11.17
CA PHE A 125 16.57 -14.57 -9.71
C PHE A 125 15.88 -15.84 -9.19
N ASP A 126 16.44 -16.44 -8.13
CA ASP A 126 15.79 -17.51 -7.38
C ASP A 126 14.44 -16.97 -6.86
N ASP A 127 13.33 -17.65 -7.17
CA ASP A 127 11.98 -17.33 -6.68
C ASP A 127 11.94 -17.12 -5.16
N LYS A 128 12.93 -17.64 -4.41
CA LYS A 128 13.10 -17.41 -2.97
C LYS A 128 13.92 -16.18 -2.60
N ALA A 129 14.87 -15.76 -3.44
CA ALA A 129 15.63 -14.52 -3.29
C ALA A 129 14.80 -13.30 -3.68
N ALA A 130 13.86 -13.49 -4.61
CA ALA A 130 12.79 -12.59 -5.01
C ALA A 130 11.77 -12.22 -3.92
N LEU A 131 12.06 -12.60 -2.69
CA LEU A 131 11.19 -12.35 -1.55
C LEU A 131 11.87 -11.43 -0.54
N ARG A 132 13.07 -10.92 -0.85
CA ARG A 132 13.91 -10.12 0.05
C ARG A 132 14.28 -8.81 -0.61
N LEU A 133 14.16 -7.73 0.16
CA LEU A 133 14.59 -6.40 -0.26
C LEU A 133 16.10 -6.39 -0.51
N GLN A 134 16.48 -5.91 -1.69
CA GLN A 134 17.87 -5.73 -2.10
C GLN A 134 18.05 -4.27 -2.53
N PRO A 135 19.20 -3.64 -2.25
CA PRO A 135 19.47 -2.30 -2.75
C PRO A 135 19.75 -2.33 -4.26
N TYR A 136 19.60 -1.18 -4.91
CA TYR A 136 19.97 -0.96 -6.32
C TYR A 136 19.32 -1.91 -7.33
N GLN A 137 18.03 -2.21 -7.15
CA GLN A 137 17.29 -3.05 -8.08
C GLN A 137 17.01 -2.32 -9.40
N GLU A 138 16.97 -3.08 -10.49
CA GLU A 138 16.43 -2.60 -11.76
C GLU A 138 14.89 -2.49 -11.64
N ILE A 139 14.18 -1.87 -12.58
CA ILE A 139 12.70 -1.83 -12.54
C ILE A 139 12.18 -2.49 -13.80
N LEU A 140 11.04 -3.19 -13.68
CA LEU A 140 10.30 -3.66 -14.85
C LEU A 140 9.83 -2.46 -15.69
N GLU A 141 10.04 -2.53 -17.00
CA GLU A 141 9.67 -1.45 -17.93
C GLU A 141 8.17 -1.09 -17.91
N SER A 142 7.32 -1.95 -17.36
CA SER A 142 5.88 -1.76 -17.23
C SER A 142 5.41 -2.08 -15.81
N HIS A 143 4.83 -1.09 -15.12
CA HIS A 143 4.26 -1.21 -13.78
C HIS A 143 2.94 -0.44 -13.70
N TYR A 144 1.94 -0.95 -12.97
CA TYR A 144 0.68 -0.21 -12.76
C TYR A 144 0.86 1.16 -12.06
N LEU A 145 2.00 1.41 -11.40
CA LEU A 145 2.35 2.67 -10.75
C LEU A 145 3.20 3.58 -11.63
N THR A 146 3.48 3.27 -12.89
CA THR A 146 4.34 4.12 -13.74
C THR A 146 3.88 5.58 -13.76
N ASP A 147 2.58 5.83 -13.89
CA ASP A 147 2.02 7.19 -13.90
C ASP A 147 2.01 7.82 -12.49
N PHE A 148 1.87 7.00 -11.45
CA PHE A 148 1.97 7.42 -10.05
C PHE A 148 3.39 7.84 -9.67
N LEU A 149 4.41 7.12 -10.12
CA LEU A 149 5.82 7.38 -9.84
C LEU A 149 6.29 8.73 -10.38
N VAL A 150 5.69 9.24 -11.46
CA VAL A 150 5.92 10.60 -11.98
C VAL A 150 5.48 11.68 -10.97
N ARG A 151 4.54 11.35 -10.07
CA ARG A 151 4.05 12.25 -9.01
C ARG A 151 4.68 11.94 -7.65
N LEU A 152 5.66 11.03 -7.54
CA LEU A 152 6.17 10.57 -6.25
C LEU A 152 6.68 11.73 -5.37
N ASP A 153 7.42 12.68 -5.94
CA ASP A 153 7.92 13.87 -5.20
C ASP A 153 6.78 14.72 -4.61
N GLU A 154 5.67 14.90 -5.35
CA GLU A 154 4.50 15.61 -4.82
C GLU A 154 3.91 14.83 -3.64
N VAL A 155 3.77 13.51 -3.81
CA VAL A 155 3.18 12.67 -2.77
C VAL A 155 4.07 12.64 -1.53
N GLN A 156 5.40 12.53 -1.68
CA GLN A 156 6.33 12.62 -0.57
C GLN A 156 6.20 13.96 0.18
N ALA A 157 6.09 15.08 -0.54
CA ALA A 157 5.87 16.39 0.06
C ALA A 157 4.52 16.50 0.81
N LEU A 158 3.46 15.84 0.31
CA LEU A 158 2.20 15.74 1.05
C LEU A 158 2.41 15.03 2.39
N TRP A 159 3.14 13.92 2.41
CA TRP A 159 3.42 13.14 3.62
C TRP A 159 4.39 13.82 4.57
N ASP A 160 5.36 14.58 4.09
CA ASP A 160 6.17 15.48 4.93
C ASP A 160 5.27 16.48 5.67
N ALA A 161 4.30 17.06 4.96
CA ALA A 161 3.35 17.99 5.56
C ALA A 161 2.34 17.29 6.51
N VAL A 162 2.06 15.99 6.34
CA VAL A 162 1.31 15.18 7.32
C VAL A 162 2.14 15.03 8.59
N GLU A 163 3.39 14.58 8.47
CA GLU A 163 4.27 14.34 9.61
C GLU A 163 4.58 15.61 10.41
N ALA A 164 4.76 16.74 9.72
CA ALA A 164 4.98 18.04 10.36
C ALA A 164 3.80 18.50 11.24
N LYS A 165 2.59 17.97 10.98
CA LYS A 165 1.36 18.28 11.72
C LYS A 165 1.03 17.27 12.83
N ALA A 166 1.79 16.17 12.93
CA ALA A 166 1.57 15.14 13.93
C ALA A 166 1.66 15.73 15.35
N SER A 167 0.59 15.60 16.13
CA SER A 167 0.47 16.24 17.43
C SER A 167 0.89 15.34 18.59
N THR A 168 0.80 14.02 18.43
CA THR A 168 1.21 13.04 19.45
C THR A 168 2.22 12.02 18.92
N PRO A 169 3.01 11.35 19.79
CA PRO A 169 3.89 10.26 19.38
C PRO A 169 3.15 9.12 18.66
N GLU A 170 1.93 8.79 19.09
CA GLU A 170 1.12 7.71 18.53
C GLU A 170 0.57 8.08 17.15
N GLU A 171 0.21 9.35 16.93
CA GLU A 171 -0.13 9.87 15.60
C GLU A 171 1.07 9.81 14.67
N ARG A 172 2.24 10.29 15.12
CA ARG A 172 3.49 10.23 14.35
C ARG A 172 3.85 8.79 13.98
N GLU A 173 3.69 7.85 14.90
CA GLU A 173 3.99 6.44 14.65
C GLU A 173 3.07 5.85 13.56
N ARG A 174 1.78 6.18 13.59
CA ARG A 174 0.82 5.80 12.54
C ARG A 174 1.19 6.38 11.18
N ILE A 175 1.62 7.65 11.14
CA ILE A 175 2.05 8.34 9.93
C ILE A 175 3.30 7.68 9.34
N ILE A 176 4.35 7.51 10.13
CA ILE A 176 5.61 6.88 9.68
C ILE A 176 5.34 5.49 9.13
N ARG A 177 4.51 4.69 9.82
CA ARG A 177 4.17 3.34 9.40
C ARG A 177 3.41 3.30 8.07
N ALA A 178 2.48 4.23 7.84
CA ALA A 178 1.75 4.30 6.57
C ALA A 178 2.62 4.86 5.43
N ARG A 179 3.54 5.77 5.74
CA ARG A 179 4.50 6.34 4.78
C ARG A 179 5.48 5.31 4.22
N MET A 180 5.70 4.18 4.91
CA MET A 180 6.63 3.15 4.44
C MET A 180 6.31 2.61 3.04
N SER A 181 5.06 2.66 2.59
CA SER A 181 4.72 2.34 1.20
C SER A 181 5.41 3.26 0.19
N LEU A 182 5.56 4.54 0.52
CA LEU A 182 6.25 5.51 -0.32
C LEU A 182 7.76 5.40 -0.22
N ASP A 183 8.29 5.13 0.98
CA ASP A 183 9.71 4.82 1.16
C ASP A 183 10.08 3.59 0.32
N TYR A 184 9.20 2.60 0.24
CA TYR A 184 9.39 1.43 -0.60
C TYR A 184 9.40 1.81 -2.09
N LEU A 185 8.44 2.61 -2.56
CA LEU A 185 8.46 3.07 -3.96
C LEU A 185 9.72 3.87 -4.29
N ASP A 186 10.15 4.74 -3.38
CA ASP A 186 11.37 5.52 -3.53
C ASP A 186 12.59 4.61 -3.61
N LEU A 187 12.73 3.62 -2.74
CA LEU A 187 13.92 2.78 -2.67
C LEU A 187 13.97 1.69 -3.75
N PHE A 188 12.83 1.15 -4.16
CA PHE A 188 12.76 -0.08 -4.95
C PHE A 188 12.04 0.09 -6.30
N CYS A 189 11.25 1.15 -6.47
CA CYS A 189 10.50 1.41 -7.70
C CYS A 189 10.95 2.68 -8.44
N GLN A 190 12.00 3.37 -7.96
CA GLN A 190 12.74 4.40 -8.71
C GLN A 190 14.08 3.84 -9.23
N PRO A 191 14.55 4.28 -10.41
CA PRO A 191 15.70 3.68 -11.08
C PRO A 191 17.00 4.00 -10.34
N HIS A 192 17.37 3.17 -9.37
CA HIS A 192 18.59 3.29 -8.57
C HIS A 192 19.71 2.40 -9.12
N ILE A 193 20.31 2.81 -10.24
CA ILE A 193 21.40 2.06 -10.85
C ILE A 193 22.72 2.50 -10.21
N LYS A 194 23.28 1.63 -9.36
CA LYS A 194 24.49 1.90 -8.56
C LYS A 194 25.63 2.50 -9.38
N GLU A 195 25.86 2.00 -10.58
CA GLU A 195 26.95 2.43 -11.48
C GLU A 195 26.76 3.85 -12.01
N LYS A 196 25.53 4.37 -12.02
CA LYS A 196 25.18 5.71 -12.50
C LYS A 196 25.16 6.76 -11.39
N MET A 197 25.23 6.36 -10.13
CA MET A 197 25.15 7.23 -8.96
C MET A 197 26.55 7.75 -8.54
N THR A 198 26.59 8.99 -8.05
CA THR A 198 27.74 9.56 -7.34
C THR A 198 27.94 8.86 -5.98
N GLU A 199 29.14 8.98 -5.39
CA GLU A 199 29.42 8.42 -4.07
C GLU A 199 28.52 8.99 -2.97
N THR A 200 28.12 10.26 -3.08
CA THR A 200 27.18 10.90 -2.14
C THR A 200 25.78 10.29 -2.26
N GLU A 201 25.29 10.08 -3.49
CA GLU A 201 23.98 9.46 -3.72
C GLU A 201 23.96 7.99 -3.26
N LYS A 202 25.03 7.22 -3.51
CA LYS A 202 25.16 5.84 -3.01
C LYS A 202 25.05 5.78 -1.49
N LYS A 203 25.80 6.65 -0.81
CA LYS A 203 25.79 6.72 0.66
C LYS A 203 24.39 7.07 1.19
N ALA A 204 23.72 8.05 0.57
CA ALA A 204 22.36 8.44 0.96
C ALA A 204 21.35 7.29 0.75
N HIS A 205 21.44 6.57 -0.38
CA HIS A 205 20.60 5.41 -0.65
C HIS A 205 20.83 4.27 0.34
N GLU A 206 22.09 3.98 0.71
CA GLU A 206 22.42 2.98 1.72
C GLU A 206 21.90 3.34 3.11
N GLU A 207 22.00 4.61 3.51
CA GLU A 207 21.42 5.11 4.77
C GLU A 207 19.89 5.01 4.77
N ALA A 208 19.23 5.38 3.68
CA ALA A 208 17.78 5.29 3.54
C ALA A 208 17.29 3.83 3.56
N PHE A 209 17.98 2.94 2.85
CA PHE A 209 17.70 1.50 2.85
C PHE A 209 17.87 0.88 4.25
N ALA A 210 18.95 1.20 4.96
CA ALA A 210 19.15 0.75 6.33
C ALA A 210 18.03 1.23 7.26
N GLY A 211 17.65 2.50 7.17
CA GLY A 211 16.54 3.06 7.94
C GLY A 211 15.20 2.40 7.62
N PHE A 212 14.97 2.02 6.37
CA PHE A 212 13.77 1.27 5.98
C PHE A 212 13.74 -0.11 6.64
N LEU A 213 14.84 -0.85 6.64
CA LEU A 213 14.94 -2.16 7.30
C LEU A 213 14.71 -2.07 8.81
N GLU A 214 15.25 -1.04 9.47
CA GLU A 214 15.00 -0.79 10.90
C GLU A 214 13.52 -0.53 11.19
N ARG A 215 12.86 0.30 10.37
CA ARG A 215 11.42 0.57 10.52
C ARG A 215 10.59 -0.69 10.27
N LYS A 216 10.95 -1.47 9.24
CA LYS A 216 10.29 -2.74 8.92
C LYS A 216 10.32 -3.69 10.13
N GLU A 217 11.48 -3.82 10.77
CA GLU A 217 11.64 -4.66 11.97
C GLU A 217 10.85 -4.11 13.15
N ARG A 218 10.98 -2.79 13.42
CA ARG A 218 10.23 -2.12 14.49
C ARG A 218 8.72 -2.35 14.39
N PHE A 219 8.17 -2.26 13.18
CA PHE A 219 6.74 -2.44 12.92
C PHE A 219 6.34 -3.89 12.62
N LYS A 220 7.28 -4.83 12.63
CA LYS A 220 7.05 -6.26 12.32
C LYS A 220 6.31 -6.44 11.00
N GLN A 221 6.79 -5.72 9.98
CA GLN A 221 6.20 -5.74 8.66
C GLN A 221 6.88 -6.79 7.79
N HIS A 222 6.06 -7.54 7.10
CA HIS A 222 6.51 -8.47 6.08
C HIS A 222 6.44 -7.80 4.72
N VAL A 223 7.33 -8.18 3.82
CA VAL A 223 7.38 -7.60 2.47
C VAL A 223 6.29 -8.21 1.59
N ASN A 224 5.96 -9.48 1.84
CA ASN A 224 5.07 -10.30 1.05
C ASN A 224 4.59 -11.50 1.89
N LEU A 225 3.66 -12.28 1.34
CA LEU A 225 3.08 -13.48 1.96
C LEU A 225 4.13 -14.51 2.40
N TYR A 226 5.17 -14.67 1.61
CA TYR A 226 6.17 -15.71 1.84
C TYR A 226 7.08 -15.36 3.02
N THR A 227 7.52 -14.12 3.14
CA THR A 227 8.25 -13.65 4.33
C THR A 227 7.39 -13.73 5.60
N ALA A 228 6.08 -13.58 5.47
CA ALA A 228 5.14 -13.69 6.59
C ALA A 228 4.95 -15.13 7.08
N THR A 229 5.05 -16.13 6.19
CA THR A 229 4.79 -17.54 6.51
C THR A 229 6.05 -18.32 6.88
N THR A 230 7.23 -17.88 6.44
CA THR A 230 8.49 -18.63 6.58
C THR A 230 9.42 -18.12 7.69
N GLY A 231 9.15 -16.97 8.29
CA GLY A 231 9.93 -16.41 9.40
C GLY A 231 11.37 -16.01 9.03
N TYR A 232 11.65 -15.78 7.74
CA TYR A 232 12.93 -15.27 7.25
C TYR A 232 13.03 -13.74 7.34
#